data_AF-A0A2V6FFN1-F1
#
_entry.id   AF-A0A2V6FFN1-F1
#
_cell.length_a   1.000
_cell.length_b   1.000
_cell.length_c   1.000
_cell.angle_alpha   90.00
_cell.angle_beta   90.00
_cell.angle_gamma   90.00
#
_symmetry.space_group_name_H-M   'P 1'
#
loop_
_entity.id
_entity.type
_entity.pdbx_description
1 polymer ?
#
loop_
_entity_poly.entity_id
_entity_poly.type
_entity_poly.pdbx_seq_one_letter_code
_entity_poly.pdbx_strand_id
1 'polypeptide(L)'
;MPGTNSISIVLADGTLQVQNDSIQLFLNGQRVEPVTNKVGEITTVTYTPPAKLAPESTNVVRLIYADSASPPNLTTNEFSFTVAPDIDVLIGINQTQQWRYNASGSDLGTAWKETNFNDSSWPSGLALFEGKSGTVPDLPEPVRTTLDMGTNITTYYFRTHFNFTGNPGGARLRMRRIIDDGAMVYLNGVEIDRVGMPSGPVAASTFAARNVGNAVYEGPVDLPVRS
;
A
#
# COMPACT_ATOMS: atom_id res chain seq x y z
N MET A 1 -6.07 0.66 -9.94
CA MET A 1 -5.80 1.02 -11.34
C MET A 1 -4.33 1.33 -11.44
N PRO A 2 -3.54 0.68 -12.32
CA PRO A 2 -2.19 1.16 -12.58
C PRO A 2 -2.33 2.61 -13.08
N GLY A 3 -1.67 3.55 -12.43
CA GLY A 3 -1.66 4.93 -12.90
C GLY A 3 -1.16 4.96 -14.34
N THR A 4 -1.88 5.66 -15.23
CA THR A 4 -1.37 5.90 -16.58
C THR A 4 -0.16 6.82 -16.47
N ASN A 5 0.97 6.43 -17.05
CA ASN A 5 2.19 7.26 -17.08
C ASN A 5 2.10 8.41 -18.10
N SER A 6 0.90 8.86 -18.47
CA SER A 6 0.67 9.90 -19.47
C SER A 6 -0.03 11.10 -18.87
N ILE A 7 0.39 12.28 -19.31
CA ILE A 7 -0.28 13.55 -19.10
C ILE A 7 -1.23 13.74 -20.28
N SER A 8 -2.52 13.90 -20.01
CA SER A 8 -3.54 14.14 -21.03
C SER A 8 -4.29 15.43 -20.70
N ILE A 9 -4.32 16.35 -21.67
CA ILE A 9 -5.01 17.64 -21.59
C ILE A 9 -6.03 17.66 -22.71
N VAL A 10 -7.27 18.02 -22.38
CA VAL A 10 -8.37 18.14 -23.34
C VAL A 10 -8.76 19.61 -23.43
N LEU A 11 -8.63 20.20 -24.61
CA LEU A 11 -9.12 21.53 -24.94
C LEU A 11 -10.41 21.38 -25.73
N ALA A 12 -11.46 22.09 -25.31
CA ALA A 12 -12.68 22.24 -26.06
C ALA A 12 -12.66 23.57 -26.81
N ASP A 13 -12.73 23.48 -28.13
CA ASP A 13 -12.80 24.61 -29.02
C ASP A 13 -14.20 25.24 -28.99
N GLY A 14 -14.25 26.56 -29.13
CA GLY A 14 -15.50 27.30 -29.36
C GLY A 14 -15.56 27.81 -30.79
N THR A 15 -16.10 29.01 -30.98
CA THR A 15 -16.08 29.67 -32.30
C THR A 15 -14.66 29.93 -32.79
N LEU A 16 -13.73 30.24 -31.88
CA LEU A 16 -12.30 30.30 -32.14
C LEU A 16 -11.68 28.94 -31.79
N GLN A 17 -10.84 28.45 -32.68
CA GLN A 17 -10.33 27.09 -32.67
C GLN A 17 -8.84 27.10 -32.30
N VAL A 18 -8.39 26.13 -31.50
CA VAL A 18 -6.97 25.92 -31.22
C VAL A 18 -6.22 25.66 -32.53
N GLN A 19 -5.13 26.39 -32.74
CA GLN A 19 -4.18 26.16 -33.82
C GLN A 19 -3.20 25.06 -33.39
N ASN A 20 -3.30 23.87 -34.00
CA ASN A 20 -2.55 22.69 -33.57
C ASN A 20 -1.02 22.93 -33.54
N ASP A 21 -0.48 23.61 -34.55
CA ASP A 21 0.97 23.86 -34.69
C ASP A 21 1.52 24.89 -33.70
N SER A 22 0.64 25.60 -32.98
CA SER A 22 1.01 26.57 -31.95
C SER A 22 1.23 25.94 -30.58
N ILE A 23 0.85 24.67 -30.39
CA ILE A 23 0.86 24.00 -29.10
C ILE A 23 2.30 23.82 -28.61
N GLN A 24 2.59 24.33 -27.41
CA GLN A 24 3.83 24.10 -26.70
C GLN A 24 3.52 23.56 -25.31
N LEU A 25 4.05 22.38 -24.99
CA LEU A 25 3.92 21.78 -23.68
C LEU A 25 5.26 21.86 -22.94
N PHE A 26 5.20 22.18 -21.66
CA PHE A 26 6.33 22.15 -20.76
C PHE A 26 6.02 21.28 -19.55
N LEU A 27 7.01 20.51 -19.11
CA LEU A 27 7.00 19.74 -17.87
C LEU A 27 8.19 20.20 -17.03
N ASN A 28 7.92 20.68 -15.80
CA ASN A 28 8.93 21.21 -14.88
C ASN A 28 9.84 22.28 -15.53
N GLY A 29 9.23 23.15 -16.34
CA GLY A 29 9.91 24.22 -17.08
C GLY A 29 10.65 23.78 -18.35
N GLN A 30 10.77 22.48 -18.62
CA GLN A 30 11.39 21.95 -19.84
C GLN A 30 10.35 21.77 -20.94
N ARG A 31 10.66 22.23 -22.17
CA ARG A 31 9.78 22.01 -23.33
C ARG A 31 9.81 20.52 -23.71
N VAL A 32 8.64 19.94 -23.94
CA VAL A 32 8.46 18.56 -24.34
C VAL A 32 7.64 18.48 -25.63
N GLU A 33 7.75 17.36 -26.36
CA GLU A 33 7.00 17.13 -27.60
C GLU A 33 5.77 16.26 -27.33
N PRO A 34 4.55 16.84 -27.27
CA PRO A 34 3.32 16.07 -27.11
C PRO A 34 2.83 15.48 -28.44
N VAL A 35 1.96 14.48 -28.35
CA VAL A 35 1.09 14.05 -29.44
C VAL A 35 -0.22 14.83 -29.34
N THR A 36 -0.60 15.48 -30.43
CA THR A 36 -1.85 16.24 -30.53
C THR A 36 -2.83 15.53 -31.45
N ASN A 37 -4.09 15.42 -31.04
CA ASN A 37 -5.15 14.85 -31.87
C ASN A 37 -6.41 15.73 -31.80
N LYS A 38 -6.92 16.16 -32.94
CA LYS A 38 -8.14 16.99 -33.02
C LYS A 38 -9.28 16.20 -33.64
N VAL A 39 -10.40 16.11 -32.92
CA VAL A 39 -11.64 15.43 -33.36
C VAL A 39 -12.81 16.37 -33.11
N GLY A 40 -13.39 16.90 -34.19
CA GLY A 40 -14.43 17.94 -34.09
C GLY A 40 -13.88 19.17 -33.37
N GLU A 41 -14.58 19.60 -32.32
CA GLU A 41 -14.21 20.73 -31.46
C GLU A 41 -13.30 20.33 -30.30
N ILE A 42 -12.76 19.11 -30.27
CA ILE A 42 -11.90 18.66 -29.18
C ILE A 42 -10.48 18.50 -29.68
N THR A 43 -9.54 19.20 -29.04
CA THR A 43 -8.10 19.03 -29.22
C THR A 43 -7.51 18.36 -27.98
N THR A 44 -7.01 17.14 -28.13
CA THR A 44 -6.35 16.37 -27.06
C THR A 44 -4.84 16.46 -27.21
N VAL A 45 -4.15 16.86 -26.14
CA VAL A 45 -2.69 16.93 -26.04
C VAL A 45 -2.23 15.86 -25.06
N THR A 46 -1.47 14.87 -25.55
CA THR A 46 -0.98 13.76 -24.72
C THR A 46 0.54 13.75 -24.71
N TYR A 47 1.14 13.62 -23.53
CA TYR A 47 2.58 13.43 -23.37
C TYR A 47 2.86 12.26 -22.43
N THR A 48 3.71 11.34 -22.88
CA THR A 48 4.22 10.24 -22.06
C THR A 48 5.69 10.51 -21.78
N PRO A 49 6.07 10.86 -20.54
CA PRO A 49 7.47 10.99 -20.16
C PRO A 49 8.27 9.72 -20.50
N PRO A 50 9.52 9.85 -21.00
CA PRO A 50 10.34 8.70 -21.39
C PRO A 50 10.76 7.83 -20.19
N ALA A 51 10.74 8.39 -18.99
CA ALA A 51 10.95 7.69 -17.73
C ALA A 51 9.77 7.96 -16.78
N LYS A 52 9.48 7.00 -15.91
CA LYS A 52 8.48 7.18 -14.84
C LYS A 52 8.87 8.38 -13.99
N LEU A 53 7.93 9.29 -13.77
CA LEU A 53 8.14 10.40 -12.84
C LEU A 53 8.34 9.87 -11.43
N ALA A 54 9.24 10.50 -10.67
CA ALA A 54 9.56 10.03 -9.33
C ALA A 54 8.30 10.02 -8.44
N PRO A 55 8.05 8.94 -7.66
CA PRO A 55 6.96 8.92 -6.69
C PRO A 55 7.02 10.13 -5.76
N GLU A 56 5.86 10.64 -5.36
CA GLU A 56 5.70 11.82 -4.50
C GLU A 56 6.31 13.13 -5.06
N SER A 57 6.82 13.15 -6.28
CA SER A 57 7.29 14.38 -6.91
C SER A 57 6.12 15.27 -7.34
N THR A 58 6.18 16.55 -7.01
CA THR A 58 5.30 17.58 -7.58
C THR A 58 5.84 18.00 -8.94
N ASN A 59 5.00 17.89 -9.96
CA ASN A 59 5.33 18.21 -11.34
C ASN A 59 4.44 19.36 -11.83
N VAL A 60 5.04 20.35 -12.47
CA VAL A 60 4.34 21.51 -13.04
C VAL A 60 4.22 21.32 -14.55
N VAL A 61 3.01 21.44 -15.06
CA VAL A 61 2.69 21.38 -16.49
C VAL A 61 2.26 22.77 -16.93
N ARG A 62 2.91 23.27 -17.98
CA ARG A 62 2.51 24.52 -18.64
C ARG A 62 2.20 24.25 -20.10
N LEU A 63 1.00 24.62 -20.53
CA LEU A 63 0.51 24.50 -21.89
C LEU A 63 0.32 25.90 -22.47
N ILE A 64 0.92 26.16 -23.62
CA ILE A 64 0.75 27.40 -24.40
C ILE A 64 0.15 27.03 -25.75
N TYR A 65 -0.86 27.76 -26.20
CA TYR A 65 -1.43 27.63 -27.54
C TYR A 65 -2.03 28.95 -28.02
N ALA A 66 -2.15 29.10 -29.34
CA ALA A 66 -2.85 30.18 -30.00
C ALA A 66 -4.22 29.70 -30.52
N ASP A 67 -5.19 30.62 -30.58
CA ASP A 67 -6.46 30.39 -31.26
C ASP A 67 -6.44 30.86 -32.73
N SER A 68 -7.55 30.66 -33.44
CA SER A 68 -7.70 31.03 -34.84
C SER A 68 -8.11 32.48 -35.09
N ALA A 69 -8.00 33.38 -34.09
CA ALA A 69 -8.30 34.80 -34.29
C ALA A 69 -7.24 35.46 -35.19
N SER A 70 -7.56 36.68 -35.65
CA SER A 70 -6.63 37.52 -36.42
C SER A 70 -6.58 38.92 -35.78
N PRO A 71 -5.50 39.26 -35.03
CA PRO A 71 -4.34 38.41 -34.71
C PRO A 71 -4.68 37.26 -33.73
N PRO A 72 -3.91 36.15 -33.71
CA PRO A 72 -4.15 35.03 -32.80
C PRO A 72 -4.03 35.43 -31.33
N ASN A 73 -4.95 34.98 -30.49
CA ASN A 73 -4.83 35.13 -29.04
C ASN A 73 -4.00 33.99 -28.46
N LEU A 74 -2.99 34.33 -27.66
CA LEU A 74 -2.18 33.35 -26.94
C LEU A 74 -2.79 33.05 -25.56
N THR A 75 -2.96 31.78 -25.27
CA THR A 75 -3.40 31.29 -23.96
C THR A 75 -2.27 30.50 -23.31
N THR A 76 -2.04 30.73 -22.01
CA THR A 76 -1.15 29.93 -21.17
C THR A 76 -1.95 29.35 -20.01
N ASN A 77 -1.92 28.02 -19.87
CA ASN A 77 -2.47 27.31 -18.73
C ASN A 77 -1.32 26.65 -17.97
N GLU A 78 -1.33 26.77 -16.65
CA GLU A 78 -0.36 26.12 -15.78
C GLU A 78 -1.10 25.39 -14.65
N PHE A 79 -0.74 24.12 -14.45
CA PHE A 79 -1.25 23.31 -13.34
C PHE A 79 -0.13 22.44 -12.80
N SER A 80 -0.34 21.89 -11.61
CA SER A 80 0.59 20.92 -11.04
C SER A 80 -0.14 19.67 -10.58
N PHE A 81 0.60 18.57 -10.51
CA PHE A 81 0.14 17.32 -9.92
C PHE A 81 1.26 16.70 -9.10
N THR A 82 0.90 15.82 -8.17
CA THR A 82 1.89 15.03 -7.42
C THR A 82 1.75 13.57 -7.81
N VAL A 83 2.88 12.91 -8.11
CA VAL A 83 2.90 11.48 -8.43
C VAL A 83 2.54 10.70 -7.17
N ALA A 84 1.68 9.69 -7.31
CA ALA A 84 1.35 8.80 -6.19
C ALA A 84 2.63 8.12 -5.63
N PRO A 85 2.65 7.78 -4.32
CA PRO A 85 3.75 6.99 -3.77
C PRO A 85 3.79 5.61 -4.42
N ASP A 86 4.98 5.02 -4.45
CA ASP A 86 5.11 3.61 -4.78
C ASP A 86 4.67 2.77 -3.58
N ILE A 87 3.77 1.82 -3.83
CA ILE A 87 3.21 0.94 -2.81
C ILE A 87 3.68 -0.47 -3.12
N ASP A 88 4.59 -0.96 -2.27
CA ASP A 88 5.02 -2.35 -2.28
C ASP A 88 4.25 -3.14 -1.21
N VAL A 89 3.52 -4.17 -1.64
CA VAL A 89 2.86 -5.10 -0.72
C VAL A 89 3.88 -6.14 -0.28
N LEU A 90 4.44 -5.95 0.91
CA LEU A 90 5.48 -6.82 1.48
C LEU A 90 4.93 -8.15 1.98
N ILE A 91 3.76 -8.11 2.62
CA ILE A 91 3.05 -9.26 3.15
C ILE A 91 1.56 -9.07 2.79
N GLY A 92 1.02 -9.98 1.98
CA GLY A 92 -0.40 -9.99 1.64
C GLY A 92 -1.18 -11.05 2.42
N ILE A 93 -2.48 -10.81 2.64
CA ILE A 93 -3.42 -11.89 2.96
C ILE A 93 -3.88 -12.47 1.62
N ASN A 94 -3.19 -13.49 1.14
CA ASN A 94 -3.38 -14.02 -0.21
C ASN A 94 -3.06 -15.53 -0.26
N GLN A 95 -3.06 -16.10 -1.47
CA GLN A 95 -2.84 -17.53 -1.69
C GLN A 95 -1.36 -17.94 -1.74
N THR A 96 -0.41 -17.01 -1.59
CA THR A 96 1.02 -17.26 -1.79
C THR A 96 1.88 -16.96 -0.56
N GLN A 97 1.46 -16.02 0.29
CA GLN A 97 2.20 -15.64 1.49
C GLN A 97 2.06 -16.69 2.60
N GLN A 98 3.11 -17.47 2.80
CA GLN A 98 3.16 -18.47 3.84
C GLN A 98 3.57 -17.89 5.20
N TRP A 99 2.95 -18.40 6.25
CA TRP A 99 3.29 -18.15 7.63
C TRP A 99 3.66 -19.47 8.31
N ARG A 100 4.73 -19.45 9.09
CA ARG A 100 5.02 -20.48 10.10
C ARG A 100 4.24 -20.14 11.35
N TYR A 101 3.65 -21.13 12.01
CA TYR A 101 2.87 -20.90 13.22
C TYR A 101 3.15 -21.93 14.30
N ASN A 102 3.02 -21.52 15.56
CA ASN A 102 3.07 -22.41 16.71
C ASN A 102 1.77 -22.29 17.50
N ALA A 103 1.04 -23.41 17.56
CA ALA A 103 -0.24 -23.58 18.24
C ALA A 103 -0.12 -24.53 19.45
N SER A 104 1.06 -24.66 20.05
CA SER A 104 1.26 -25.59 21.18
C SER A 104 0.73 -25.09 22.52
N GLY A 105 0.44 -23.78 22.63
CA GLY A 105 0.13 -23.12 23.90
C GLY A 105 1.33 -22.91 24.84
N SER A 106 2.54 -23.32 24.44
CA SER A 106 3.74 -23.13 25.25
C SER A 106 4.21 -21.67 25.28
N ASP A 107 4.78 -21.22 26.39
CA ASP A 107 5.52 -19.97 26.44
C ASP A 107 6.87 -20.14 25.73
N LEU A 108 7.05 -19.45 24.60
CA LEU A 108 8.29 -19.50 23.80
C LEU A 108 9.31 -18.46 24.24
N GLY A 109 9.00 -17.67 25.28
CA GLY A 109 9.82 -16.57 25.76
C GLY A 109 10.08 -15.52 24.68
N THR A 110 11.33 -15.08 24.56
CA THR A 110 11.70 -13.98 23.65
C THR A 110 12.45 -14.42 22.40
N ALA A 111 12.98 -15.64 22.34
CA ALA A 111 13.84 -16.06 21.24
C ALA A 111 13.10 -16.14 19.90
N TRP A 112 11.81 -16.49 19.90
CA TRP A 112 11.02 -16.70 18.70
C TRP A 112 10.87 -15.45 17.82
N LYS A 113 11.06 -14.23 18.35
CA LYS A 113 10.93 -12.98 17.57
C LYS A 113 12.25 -12.51 16.95
N GLU A 114 13.37 -13.14 17.31
CA GLU A 114 14.69 -12.78 16.81
C GLU A 114 14.89 -13.21 15.36
N THR A 115 15.80 -12.54 14.66
CA THR A 115 16.07 -12.75 13.22
C THR A 115 16.71 -14.10 12.92
N ASN A 116 17.48 -14.66 13.87
CA ASN A 116 18.18 -15.93 13.72
C ASN A 116 17.39 -17.13 14.28
N PHE A 117 16.15 -16.94 14.73
CA PHE A 117 15.32 -18.03 15.22
C PHE A 117 14.98 -19.01 14.10
N ASN A 118 15.25 -20.29 14.34
CA ASN A 118 14.92 -21.35 13.40
C ASN A 118 13.49 -21.87 13.66
N ASP A 119 12.54 -21.44 12.83
CA ASP A 119 11.14 -21.86 12.86
C ASP A 119 10.82 -23.01 11.89
N SER A 120 11.82 -23.68 11.33
CA SER A 120 11.61 -24.73 10.31
C SER A 120 10.81 -25.94 10.81
N SER A 121 10.79 -26.18 12.13
CA SER A 121 9.98 -27.21 12.76
C SER A 121 8.51 -26.82 12.95
N TRP A 122 8.15 -25.54 12.77
CA TRP A 122 6.78 -25.07 12.90
C TRP A 122 5.96 -25.45 11.66
N PRO A 123 4.70 -25.86 11.82
CA PRO A 123 3.81 -26.02 10.68
C PRO A 123 3.68 -24.69 9.90
N SER A 124 3.39 -24.80 8.60
CA SER A 124 3.14 -23.67 7.72
C SER A 124 1.67 -23.61 7.31
N GLY A 125 1.13 -22.40 7.18
CA GLY A 125 -0.23 -22.13 6.71
C GLY A 125 -0.33 -20.81 5.97
N LEU A 126 -1.48 -20.57 5.36
CA LEU A 126 -1.80 -19.31 4.69
C LEU A 126 -2.78 -18.53 5.56
N ALA A 127 -2.55 -17.22 5.70
CA ALA A 127 -3.53 -16.34 6.30
C ALA A 127 -4.79 -16.24 5.40
N LEU A 128 -6.00 -16.04 5.92
CA LEU A 128 -6.35 -15.80 7.31
C LEU A 128 -6.39 -17.10 8.13
N PHE A 129 -5.92 -17.03 9.38
CA PHE A 129 -5.97 -18.11 10.36
C PHE A 129 -7.18 -17.96 11.26
N GLU A 130 -7.81 -19.08 11.61
CA GLU A 130 -9.03 -19.08 12.43
C GLU A 130 -9.14 -20.37 13.22
N GLY A 131 -9.58 -20.31 14.48
CA GLY A 131 -9.63 -21.49 15.37
C GLY A 131 -11.02 -21.97 15.75
N LYS A 132 -12.11 -21.26 15.43
CA LYS A 132 -13.44 -21.61 15.95
C LYS A 132 -13.90 -22.92 15.32
N SER A 133 -14.29 -23.85 16.19
CA SER A 133 -14.90 -25.11 15.76
C SER A 133 -16.27 -24.87 15.15
N GLY A 134 -16.56 -25.50 14.01
CA GLY A 134 -17.88 -25.47 13.36
C GLY A 134 -17.90 -24.62 12.09
N THR A 135 -18.91 -23.76 11.95
CA THR A 135 -19.02 -22.87 10.78
C THR A 135 -18.01 -21.73 10.90
N VAL A 136 -17.10 -21.67 9.94
CA VAL A 136 -16.17 -20.55 9.78
C VAL A 136 -16.96 -19.24 9.71
N PRO A 137 -16.68 -18.24 10.56
CA PRO A 137 -17.39 -16.97 10.54
C PRO A 137 -17.16 -16.25 9.21
N ASP A 138 -18.12 -15.41 8.83
CA ASP A 138 -17.94 -14.49 7.69
C ASP A 138 -16.93 -13.42 8.11
N LEU A 139 -15.70 -13.57 7.62
CA LEU A 139 -14.55 -12.69 7.89
C LEU A 139 -14.19 -11.91 6.62
N PRO A 140 -13.51 -10.76 6.73
CA PRO A 140 -13.18 -9.91 5.58
C PRO A 140 -12.27 -10.58 4.54
N GLU A 141 -11.65 -11.70 4.88
CA GLU A 141 -10.84 -12.53 4.00
C GLU A 141 -11.17 -14.01 4.21
N PRO A 142 -11.05 -14.86 3.17
CA PRO A 142 -11.25 -16.29 3.35
C PRO A 142 -10.29 -16.88 4.39
N VAL A 143 -10.80 -17.71 5.28
CA VAL A 143 -9.96 -18.53 6.15
C VAL A 143 -9.29 -19.60 5.29
N ARG A 144 -7.95 -19.67 5.37
CA ARG A 144 -7.14 -20.62 4.59
C ARG A 144 -6.38 -21.60 5.47
N THR A 145 -6.32 -21.37 6.78
CA THR A 145 -5.75 -22.32 7.73
C THR A 145 -6.55 -22.31 9.01
N THR A 146 -7.08 -23.47 9.37
CA THR A 146 -7.76 -23.67 10.65
C THR A 146 -6.74 -24.07 11.72
N LEU A 147 -6.79 -23.42 12.86
CA LEU A 147 -5.98 -23.73 14.04
C LEU A 147 -6.75 -24.67 14.97
N ASP A 148 -6.04 -25.61 15.58
CA ASP A 148 -6.59 -26.36 16.71
C ASP A 148 -6.60 -25.44 17.93
N MET A 149 -7.78 -25.16 18.47
CA MET A 149 -7.91 -24.32 19.68
C MET A 149 -7.43 -25.02 20.95
N GLY A 150 -7.21 -26.34 20.89
CA GLY A 150 -6.94 -27.15 22.06
C GLY A 150 -7.92 -26.84 23.20
N THR A 151 -7.49 -27.08 24.43
CA THR A 151 -8.12 -26.44 25.60
C THR A 151 -7.09 -25.48 26.17
N ASN A 152 -7.48 -24.23 26.43
CA ASN A 152 -6.68 -23.19 27.10
C ASN A 152 -5.42 -22.68 26.36
N ILE A 153 -5.43 -22.56 25.02
CA ILE A 153 -4.36 -21.82 24.34
C ILE A 153 -4.66 -20.32 24.42
N THR A 154 -3.81 -19.56 25.13
CA THR A 154 -3.92 -18.09 25.20
C THR A 154 -3.17 -17.39 24.06
N THR A 155 -2.01 -17.91 23.67
CA THR A 155 -1.15 -17.28 22.66
C THR A 155 -0.79 -18.25 21.55
N TYR A 156 -0.97 -17.80 20.32
CA TYR A 156 -0.40 -18.41 19.12
C TYR A 156 0.74 -17.53 18.62
N TYR A 157 1.78 -18.17 18.08
CA TYR A 157 2.91 -17.46 17.49
C TYR A 157 2.89 -17.61 15.98
N PHE A 158 3.17 -16.53 15.26
CA PHE A 158 3.20 -16.52 13.81
C PHE A 158 4.49 -15.83 13.35
N ARG A 159 5.12 -16.40 12.32
CA ARG A 159 6.32 -15.85 11.69
C ARG A 159 6.18 -15.91 10.18
N THR A 160 6.54 -14.82 9.52
CA THR A 160 6.70 -14.78 8.07
C THR A 160 7.83 -13.82 7.73
N HIS A 161 8.32 -13.92 6.50
CA HIS A 161 9.44 -13.13 6.03
C HIS A 161 9.06 -12.46 4.71
N PHE A 162 9.60 -11.27 4.49
CA PHE A 162 9.53 -10.56 3.23
C PHE A 162 10.90 -9.99 2.92
N ASN A 163 11.15 -9.74 1.63
CA ASN A 163 12.33 -9.03 1.18
C ASN A 163 11.93 -7.62 0.74
N PHE A 164 12.62 -6.60 1.24
CA PHE A 164 12.45 -5.24 0.78
C PHE A 164 13.78 -4.76 0.19
N THR A 165 13.79 -4.50 -1.12
CA THR A 165 14.99 -4.08 -1.87
C THR A 165 15.11 -2.57 -2.00
N GLY A 166 14.10 -1.82 -1.57
CA GLY A 166 14.14 -0.36 -1.52
C GLY A 166 15.00 0.16 -0.35
N ASN A 167 15.07 1.48 -0.20
CA ASN A 167 15.75 2.12 0.92
C ASN A 167 14.82 2.20 2.15
N PRO A 168 15.09 1.47 3.25
CA PRO A 168 14.22 1.52 4.44
C PRO A 168 14.11 2.92 5.06
N GLY A 169 15.17 3.74 4.97
CA GLY A 169 15.18 5.10 5.52
C GLY A 169 14.37 6.10 4.71
N GLY A 170 13.99 5.76 3.46
CA GLY A 170 13.11 6.57 2.61
C GLY A 170 11.69 6.02 2.51
N ALA A 171 11.38 4.94 3.22
CA ALA A 171 10.11 4.24 3.13
C ALA A 171 9.23 4.52 4.36
N ARG A 172 7.91 4.43 4.17
CA ARG A 172 6.94 4.36 5.27
C ARG A 172 6.40 2.95 5.34
N LEU A 173 6.54 2.30 6.49
CA LEU A 173 5.95 0.99 6.72
C LEU A 173 4.55 1.15 7.31
N ARG A 174 3.56 0.50 6.69
CA ARG A 174 2.18 0.50 7.15
C ARG A 174 1.66 -0.92 7.27
N MET A 175 0.78 -1.14 8.24
CA MET A 175 0.12 -2.44 8.42
C MET A 175 -1.39 -2.27 8.51
N ARG A 176 -2.10 -3.12 7.76
CA ARG A 176 -3.52 -3.41 7.97
C ARG A 176 -3.64 -4.87 8.41
N ARG A 177 -4.50 -5.16 9.38
CA ARG A 177 -4.59 -6.48 10.02
C ARG A 177 -6.02 -6.87 10.32
N ILE A 178 -6.24 -8.16 10.61
CA ILE A 178 -7.50 -8.74 11.11
C ILE A 178 -7.11 -9.53 12.36
N ILE A 179 -7.45 -9.05 13.55
CA ILE A 179 -7.00 -9.63 14.82
C ILE A 179 -8.17 -9.79 15.80
N ASP A 180 -8.26 -10.97 16.39
CA ASP A 180 -9.17 -11.36 17.45
C ASP A 180 -8.37 -12.07 18.55
N ASP A 181 -8.25 -11.58 19.78
CA ASP A 181 -8.65 -10.26 20.29
C ASP A 181 -7.53 -9.23 20.20
N GLY A 182 -6.28 -9.67 20.38
CA GLY A 182 -5.12 -8.81 20.50
C GLY A 182 -3.86 -9.47 19.97
N ALA A 183 -2.86 -8.65 19.68
CA ALA A 183 -1.58 -9.12 19.18
C ALA A 183 -0.44 -8.17 19.55
N MET A 184 0.73 -8.76 19.76
CA MET A 184 2.03 -8.10 19.81
C MET A 184 2.73 -8.35 18.49
N VAL A 185 3.14 -7.30 17.79
CA VAL A 185 3.80 -7.42 16.48
C VAL A 185 5.24 -6.97 16.57
N TYR A 186 6.13 -7.83 16.08
CA TYR A 186 7.56 -7.60 16.08
C TYR A 186 8.11 -7.61 14.65
N LEU A 187 9.08 -6.74 14.40
CA LEU A 187 9.89 -6.75 13.18
C LEU A 187 11.36 -6.84 13.62
N ASN A 188 12.04 -7.91 13.19
CA ASN A 188 13.45 -8.16 13.51
C ASN A 188 13.76 -8.01 15.02
N GLY A 189 12.94 -8.62 15.88
CA GLY A 189 13.09 -8.58 17.35
C GLY A 189 12.48 -7.35 18.04
N VAL A 190 12.15 -6.28 17.29
CA VAL A 190 11.64 -5.02 17.86
C VAL A 190 10.12 -4.97 17.82
N GLU A 191 9.47 -4.62 18.94
CA GLU A 191 8.02 -4.37 18.99
C GLU A 191 7.69 -3.14 18.14
N ILE A 192 6.86 -3.31 17.11
CA ILE A 192 6.44 -2.25 16.18
C ILE A 192 4.96 -1.92 16.29
N ASP A 193 4.16 -2.80 16.88
CA ASP A 193 2.74 -2.55 17.07
C ASP A 193 2.18 -3.44 18.19
N ARG A 194 1.13 -2.94 18.83
CA ARG A 194 0.40 -3.57 19.93
C ARG A 194 -1.08 -3.26 19.76
N VAL A 195 -1.90 -4.29 19.54
CA VAL A 195 -3.36 -4.15 19.42
C VAL A 195 -4.08 -4.95 20.45
N GLY A 196 -5.06 -4.32 21.09
CA GLY A 196 -5.90 -5.01 22.06
C GLY A 196 -5.15 -5.55 23.28
N MET A 197 -3.85 -5.32 23.44
CA MET A 197 -3.06 -5.81 24.59
C MET A 197 -2.89 -4.70 25.64
N PRO A 198 -2.81 -5.05 26.94
CA PRO A 198 -2.61 -4.07 28.01
C PRO A 198 -1.26 -3.36 27.89
N SER A 199 -1.13 -2.19 28.53
CA SER A 199 0.16 -1.50 28.72
C SER A 199 1.06 -2.28 29.66
N GLY A 200 2.38 -2.12 29.51
CA GLY A 200 3.38 -2.77 30.37
C GLY A 200 3.85 -4.13 29.83
N PRO A 201 4.50 -4.95 30.68
CA PRO A 201 4.98 -6.27 30.31
C PRO A 201 3.83 -7.20 29.89
N VAL A 202 4.02 -7.93 28.78
CA VAL A 202 3.07 -8.92 28.26
C VAL A 202 3.79 -10.26 28.19
N ALA A 203 3.19 -11.27 28.84
CA ALA A 203 3.65 -12.66 28.78
C ALA A 203 2.68 -13.51 27.91
N ALA A 204 3.06 -14.74 27.58
CA ALA A 204 2.24 -15.64 26.77
C ALA A 204 0.86 -15.97 27.38
N SER A 205 0.70 -15.80 28.70
CA SER A 205 -0.56 -15.97 29.43
C SER A 205 -1.37 -14.69 29.61
N THR A 206 -0.86 -13.54 29.14
CA THR A 206 -1.56 -12.26 29.28
C THR A 206 -2.71 -12.18 28.28
N PHE A 207 -3.93 -12.00 28.77
CA PHE A 207 -5.10 -11.80 27.92
C PHE A 207 -5.11 -10.41 27.27
N ALA A 208 -5.83 -10.32 26.15
CA ALA A 208 -6.18 -9.04 25.56
C ALA A 208 -7.03 -8.20 26.54
N ALA A 209 -6.88 -6.89 26.46
CA ALA A 209 -7.66 -5.89 27.19
C ALA A 209 -8.96 -5.50 26.46
N ARG A 210 -9.30 -6.18 25.37
CA ARG A 210 -10.56 -6.01 24.62
C ARG A 210 -11.14 -7.38 24.25
N ASN A 211 -12.41 -7.38 23.88
CA ASN A 211 -13.13 -8.52 23.33
C ASN A 211 -13.68 -8.13 21.95
N VAL A 212 -13.36 -8.93 20.94
CA VAL A 212 -13.68 -8.84 19.52
C VAL A 212 -14.51 -10.09 19.21
N GLY A 213 -15.65 -9.89 18.55
CA GLY A 213 -16.52 -11.01 18.20
C GLY A 213 -16.07 -11.68 16.89
N ASN A 214 -16.20 -10.94 15.79
CA ASN A 214 -15.63 -11.30 14.50
C ASN A 214 -14.67 -10.19 14.11
N ALA A 215 -13.40 -10.53 13.91
CA ALA A 215 -12.41 -9.54 13.51
C ALA A 215 -12.72 -8.93 12.14
N VAL A 216 -12.50 -7.62 12.05
CA VAL A 216 -12.58 -6.85 10.81
C VAL A 216 -11.20 -6.30 10.46
N TYR A 217 -11.08 -5.65 9.31
CA TYR A 217 -9.86 -4.92 8.97
C TYR A 217 -9.64 -3.74 9.92
N GLU A 218 -8.46 -3.69 10.55
CA GLU A 218 -7.97 -2.58 11.35
C GLU A 218 -6.74 -1.93 10.68
N GLY A 219 -6.66 -0.60 10.75
CA GLY A 219 -5.63 0.21 10.11
C GLY A 219 -6.06 0.81 8.76
N PRO A 220 -5.11 1.22 7.90
CA PRO A 220 -3.67 1.05 8.07
C PRO A 220 -3.10 1.91 9.21
N VAL A 221 -2.17 1.37 9.98
CA VAL A 221 -1.38 2.12 10.97
C VAL A 221 0.03 2.35 10.43
N ASP A 222 0.58 3.55 10.64
CA ASP A 222 1.99 3.84 10.39
C ASP A 222 2.84 3.16 11.47
N LEU A 223 3.80 2.35 11.05
CA LEU A 223 4.70 1.60 11.94
C LEU A 223 6.00 2.37 12.14
N PRO A 224 6.62 2.28 13.33
CA PRO A 224 7.91 2.91 13.58
C PRO A 224 8.99 2.21 12.73
N VAL A 225 9.44 2.88 11.67
CA VAL A 225 10.66 2.51 10.94
C VAL A 225 11.82 3.13 11.70
N ARG A 226 12.46 2.35 12.59
CA ARG A 226 13.70 2.80 13.23
C ARG A 226 14.89 2.35 12.38
N SER A 227 15.71 3.32 11.99
CA SER A 227 17.07 3.14 11.47
C SER A 227 18.00 2.57 12.54
#